data_AF-A0A6T8L5V5-F1
#
_entry.id   AF-A0A6T8L5V5-F1
#
_cell.length_a   1.000
_cell.length_b   1.000
_cell.length_c   1.000
_cell.angle_alpha   90.00
_cell.angle_beta   90.00
_cell.angle_gamma   90.00
#
_symmetry.space_group_name_H-M   'P 1'
#
loop_
_entity.id
_entity.type
_entity.pdbx_description
1 polymer ?
#
loop_
_entity_poly.entity_id
_entity_poly.type
_entity_poly.pdbx_seq_one_letter_code
_entity_poly.pdbx_strand_id
1 'polypeptide(L)'
;GMGEPLNNYENVVEACRAMIDRRVWNLAHGRVTVSTVGVTPNMRRLTRELPQVSLAVSLHAPNQEMREVIVPTAKMYPLQDIINALDEHMMALQNLPTTKSSNNKT
;
A
#
# COMPACT_ATOMS: atom_id res chain seq x y z
N GLY A 1 -11.11 -6.30 5.65
CA GLY A 1 -10.69 -7.62 6.18
C GLY A 1 -10.51 -7.53 7.68
N MET A 2 -10.18 -8.63 8.35
CA MET A 2 -9.81 -8.64 9.77
C MET A 2 -8.29 -8.51 9.92
N GLY A 3 -7.84 -7.72 10.91
CA GLY A 3 -6.43 -7.55 11.23
C GLY A 3 -5.72 -6.46 10.42
N GLU A 4 -4.49 -6.13 10.86
CA GLU A 4 -3.60 -5.18 10.18
C GLU A 4 -2.70 -5.94 9.17
N PRO A 5 -2.89 -5.75 7.85
CA PRO A 5 -2.15 -6.50 6.83
C PRO A 5 -0.63 -6.36 6.94
N LEU A 6 -0.13 -5.16 7.24
CA LEU A 6 1.32 -4.93 7.29
C LEU A 6 2.00 -5.56 8.51
N ASN A 7 1.26 -6.03 9.52
CA ASN A 7 1.84 -6.86 10.59
C ASN A 7 2.12 -8.30 10.13
N ASN A 8 1.52 -8.72 9.02
CA ASN A 8 1.72 -10.03 8.40
C ASN A 8 2.38 -9.87 7.01
N TYR A 9 3.43 -9.05 6.96
CA TYR A 9 3.98 -8.50 5.71
C TYR A 9 4.31 -9.57 4.67
N GLU A 10 5.08 -10.60 5.03
CA GLU A 10 5.55 -11.61 4.06
C GLU A 10 4.40 -12.33 3.36
N ASN A 11 3.39 -12.77 4.13
CA ASN A 11 2.24 -13.46 3.58
C ASN A 11 1.36 -12.54 2.72
N VAL A 12 1.24 -11.26 3.09
CA VAL A 12 0.46 -10.28 2.32
C VAL A 12 1.15 -9.96 0.99
N VAL A 13 2.47 -9.78 0.99
CA VAL A 13 3.22 -9.49 -0.24
C VAL A 13 3.18 -10.69 -1.20
N GLU A 14 3.34 -11.91 -0.69
CA GLU A 14 3.20 -13.12 -1.52
C GLU A 14 1.79 -13.24 -2.12
N ALA A 15 0.75 -12.96 -1.33
CA ALA A 15 -0.62 -12.93 -1.84
C ALA A 15 -0.81 -11.86 -2.92
N CYS A 16 -0.28 -10.65 -2.72
CA CYS A 16 -0.32 -9.59 -3.73
C CYS A 16 0.41 -9.99 -5.01
N ARG A 17 1.60 -10.60 -4.91
CA ARG A 17 2.35 -11.13 -6.06
C ARG A 17 1.54 -12.17 -6.83
N ALA A 18 0.93 -13.12 -6.14
CA ALA A 18 0.08 -14.13 -6.76
C ALA A 18 -1.14 -13.51 -7.46
N MET A 19 -1.76 -12.48 -6.86
CA MET A 19 -2.91 -11.80 -7.45
C MET A 19 -2.56 -11.08 -8.77
N ILE A 20 -1.37 -10.48 -8.86
CA ILE A 20 -0.93 -9.75 -10.07
C ILE A 20 -0.18 -10.62 -11.08
N ASP A 21 0.25 -11.84 -10.72
CA ASP A 21 0.94 -12.75 -11.63
C ASP A 21 0.00 -13.17 -12.78
N ARG A 22 0.46 -12.99 -14.02
CA ARG A 22 -0.27 -13.31 -15.25
C ARG A 22 -0.65 -14.78 -15.39
N ARG A 23 0.08 -15.67 -14.73
CA ARG A 23 -0.11 -17.13 -14.79
C ARG A 23 -1.08 -17.65 -13.73
N VAL A 24 -1.43 -16.83 -12.75
CA VAL A 24 -2.26 -17.24 -11.61
C VAL A 24 -3.62 -16.54 -11.68
N TRP A 25 -3.69 -15.26 -11.29
CA TRP A 25 -4.95 -14.51 -11.26
C TRP A 25 -5.01 -13.36 -12.27
N ASN A 26 -3.87 -12.86 -12.72
CA ASN A 26 -3.73 -11.80 -13.73
C ASN A 26 -4.60 -10.55 -13.44
N LEU A 27 -4.72 -10.17 -12.15
CA LEU A 27 -5.42 -8.94 -11.79
C LEU A 27 -4.58 -7.72 -12.20
N ALA A 28 -5.25 -6.69 -12.70
CA ALA A 28 -4.60 -5.41 -12.95
C ALA A 28 -4.00 -4.87 -11.64
N HIS A 29 -2.76 -4.39 -11.68
CA HIS A 29 -2.00 -4.00 -10.49
C HIS A 29 -2.76 -3.03 -9.57
N GLY A 30 -3.41 -2.00 -10.13
CA GLY A 30 -4.18 -1.03 -9.36
C GLY A 30 -5.52 -1.53 -8.79
N ARG A 31 -5.93 -2.77 -9.10
CA ARG A 31 -7.12 -3.43 -8.52
C ARG A 31 -6.81 -4.23 -7.25
N VAL A 32 -5.54 -4.35 -6.89
CA VAL A 32 -5.12 -4.92 -5.61
C VAL A 32 -4.80 -3.75 -4.68
N THR A 33 -5.51 -3.65 -3.56
CA THR A 33 -5.32 -2.56 -2.58
C THR A 33 -4.97 -3.13 -1.21
N VAL A 34 -3.85 -2.69 -0.66
CA VAL A 34 -3.45 -2.97 0.73
C VAL A 34 -3.86 -1.78 1.59
N SER A 35 -4.78 -1.99 2.53
CA SER A 35 -5.17 -0.99 3.53
C SER A 35 -4.38 -1.18 4.83
N THR A 36 -3.87 -0.11 5.44
CA THR A 36 -3.11 -0.16 6.71
C THR A 36 -3.53 0.94 7.68
N VAL A 37 -3.38 0.68 8.98
CA VAL A 37 -3.47 1.71 10.04
C VAL A 37 -2.25 2.64 10.08
N GLY A 38 -1.23 2.41 9.25
CA GLY A 38 -0.07 3.30 9.09
C GLY A 38 1.23 2.75 9.68
N VAL A 39 1.54 1.47 9.44
CA VAL A 39 2.83 0.88 9.84
C VAL A 39 3.94 1.37 8.90
N THR A 40 4.44 2.58 9.14
CA THR A 40 5.32 3.32 8.21
C THR A 40 6.52 2.53 7.67
N PRO A 41 7.27 1.75 8.48
CA PRO A 41 8.40 0.96 7.95
C PRO A 41 7.97 -0.05 6.88
N ASN A 42 6.81 -0.70 7.09
CA ASN A 42 6.29 -1.70 6.16
C ASN A 42 5.57 -1.07 4.97
N MET A 43 5.00 0.13 5.11
CA MET A 43 4.52 0.91 3.96
C MET A 43 5.66 1.21 3.00
N ARG A 44 6.80 1.70 3.52
CA ARG A 44 8.01 1.98 2.71
C ARG A 44 8.59 0.71 2.10
N ARG A 45 8.56 -0.40 2.83
CA ARG A 45 8.96 -1.71 2.30
C ARG A 45 8.08 -2.15 1.13
N LEU A 46 6.76 -2.03 1.27
CA LEU A 46 5.80 -2.32 0.21
C LEU A 46 6.04 -1.44 -1.03
N THR A 47 6.28 -0.14 -0.82
CA THR A 47 6.61 0.79 -1.90
C THR A 47 7.83 0.37 -2.71
N ARG A 48 8.87 -0.19 -2.07
CA ARG A 48 10.07 -0.67 -2.77
C ARG A 48 9.82 -1.99 -3.51
N GLU A 49 9.06 -2.90 -2.92
CA GLU A 49 8.87 -4.25 -3.45
C GLU A 49 7.74 -4.36 -4.49
N LEU A 50 6.64 -3.62 -4.29
CA LEU A 50 5.41 -3.65 -5.09
C LEU A 50 4.83 -2.23 -5.26
N PRO A 51 5.56 -1.27 -5.86
CA PRO A 51 5.07 0.10 -6.09
C PRO A 51 3.79 0.19 -6.92
N GLN A 52 3.46 -0.86 -7.69
CA GLN A 52 2.29 -0.90 -8.57
C GLN A 52 0.98 -1.32 -7.90
N VAL A 53 1.04 -1.82 -6.65
CA VAL A 53 -0.13 -2.18 -5.84
C VAL A 53 -0.65 -0.95 -5.13
N SER A 54 -1.98 -0.76 -5.10
CA SER A 54 -2.59 0.40 -4.45
C SER A 54 -2.41 0.35 -2.92
N LEU A 55 -2.00 1.46 -2.31
CA LEU A 55 -1.89 1.62 -0.86
C LEU A 55 -2.99 2.54 -0.33
N ALA A 56 -3.73 2.09 0.69
CA ALA A 56 -4.75 2.88 1.38
C ALA A 56 -4.43 3.00 2.88
N VAL A 57 -4.75 4.15 3.48
CA VAL A 57 -4.49 4.41 4.90
C VAL A 57 -5.79 4.68 5.65
N SER A 58 -5.93 4.00 6.77
CA SER A 58 -7.02 4.16 7.73
C SER A 58 -6.68 5.24 8.76
N LEU A 59 -6.98 6.51 8.43
CA LEU A 59 -6.63 7.68 9.24
C LEU A 59 -7.47 7.83 10.52
N HIS A 60 -8.79 7.67 10.42
CA HIS A 60 -9.78 7.79 11.50
C HIS A 60 -9.85 9.12 12.28
N ALA A 61 -8.90 10.05 12.11
CA ALA A 61 -8.90 11.36 12.72
C ALA A 61 -8.12 12.39 11.87
N PRO A 62 -8.45 13.70 11.98
CA PRO A 62 -7.79 14.76 11.22
C PRO A 62 -6.46 15.24 11.84
N ASN A 63 -6.18 14.94 13.11
CA ASN A 63 -4.96 15.32 13.80
C ASN A 63 -4.43 14.16 14.66
N GLN A 64 -3.15 14.27 15.05
CA GLN A 64 -2.45 13.20 15.78
C GLN A 64 -3.06 12.95 17.17
N GLU A 65 -3.41 14.00 17.91
CA GLU A 65 -3.98 13.89 19.27
C GLU A 65 -5.26 13.05 19.27
N MET A 66 -6.19 13.33 18.36
CA MET A 66 -7.42 12.55 18.21
C MET A 66 -7.13 11.13 17.69
N ARG A 67 -6.13 10.97 16.83
CA ARG A 67 -5.76 9.65 16.30
C ARG A 67 -5.22 8.74 17.39
N GLU A 68 -4.45 9.26 18.34
CA GLU A 68 -3.93 8.49 19.48
C GLU A 68 -5.02 8.01 20.44
N VAL A 69 -6.14 8.74 20.53
CA VAL A 69 -7.30 8.32 21.33
C VAL A 69 -8.05 7.17 20.65
N ILE A 70 -8.22 7.23 19.32
CA ILE A 70 -9.01 6.25 18.55
C ILE A 70 -8.19 5.01 18.20
N VAL A 71 -6.90 5.19 17.91
CA VAL A 71 -5.96 4.16 17.48
C VAL A 71 -4.77 4.16 18.43
N PRO A 72 -4.76 3.33 19.48
CA PRO A 72 -3.70 3.35 20.50
C PRO A 72 -2.29 3.12 19.93
N THR A 73 -2.18 2.41 18.80
CA THR A 73 -0.91 2.17 18.09
C THR A 73 -0.39 3.39 17.32
N ALA A 74 -1.18 4.45 17.19
CA ALA A 74 -0.82 5.69 16.49
C ALA A 74 0.36 6.44 17.14
N LYS A 75 0.64 6.19 18.43
CA LYS A 75 1.78 6.79 19.12
C LYS A 75 3.13 6.41 18.53
N MET A 76 3.23 5.20 17.97
CA MET A 76 4.47 4.74 17.33
C MET A 76 4.64 5.28 15.91
N TYR A 77 3.55 5.75 15.28
CA TYR A 77 3.53 6.15 13.88
C TYR A 77 2.86 7.52 13.73
N PRO A 78 3.63 8.61 13.86
CA PRO A 78 3.14 9.96 13.67
C PRO A 78 2.45 10.17 12.32
N LEU A 79 1.40 10.98 12.29
CA LEU A 79 0.65 11.30 11.07
C LEU A 79 1.54 11.83 9.94
N GLN A 80 2.54 12.66 10.27
CA GLN A 80 3.46 13.20 9.29
C GLN A 80 4.27 12.12 8.57
N ASP A 81 4.71 11.09 9.30
CA ASP A 81 5.49 9.99 8.72
C ASP A 81 4.65 9.13 7.77
N ILE A 82 3.36 8.99 8.07
CA ILE A 82 2.39 8.29 7.23
C ILE A 82 2.17 9.06 5.93
N ILE A 83 1.98 10.38 6.01
CA ILE A 83 1.84 11.26 4.83
C ILE A 83 3.10 11.16 3.96
N ASN A 84 4.28 11.29 4.57
CA ASN A 84 5.55 11.18 3.84
C ASN A 84 5.68 9.81 3.13
N ALA A 85 5.29 8.72 3.78
CA ALA A 85 5.31 7.39 3.16
C ALA A 85 4.30 7.23 2.01
N LEU A 86 3.15 7.93 2.07
CA LEU A 86 2.18 7.96 0.97
C LEU A 86 2.71 8.75 -0.22
N ASP A 87 3.34 9.90 0.02
CA ASP A 87 3.97 10.70 -1.03
C ASP A 87 5.07 9.90 -1.74
N GLU A 88 5.92 9.20 -0.99
CA GLU A 88 6.93 8.30 -1.53
C GLU A 88 6.31 7.17 -2.37
N HIS A 89 5.19 6.59 -1.92
CA HIS A 89 4.48 5.57 -2.66
C HIS A 89 3.91 6.09 -3.98
N MET A 90 3.31 7.28 -3.95
CA MET A 90 2.77 7.94 -5.14
C MET A 90 3.87 8.27 -6.15
N MET A 91 5.02 8.77 -5.69
CA MET A 91 6.18 9.04 -6.55
C MET A 91 6.75 7.75 -7.16
N ALA A 92 6.87 6.68 -6.37
CA ALA A 92 7.35 5.40 -6.87
C ALA A 92 6.44 4.82 -7.96
N LEU A 93 5.11 4.93 -7.78
CA LEU A 93 4.12 4.52 -8.78
C LEU A 93 4.27 5.32 -10.09
N GLN A 94 4.49 6.63 -10.00
CA GLN A 94 4.68 7.49 -11.18
C GLN A 94 5.98 7.18 -11.95
N ASN A 95 7.01 6.72 -11.24
CA ASN A 95 8.31 6.38 -11.83
C ASN A 95 8.34 4.98 -12.48
N LEU A 96 7.25 4.22 -12.41
CA LEU A 96 7.18 2.93 -13.09
C LEU A 96 7.18 3.11 -14.60
N PRO A 97 7.92 2.26 -15.35
CA PRO A 97 7.88 2.28 -16.80
C PRO A 97 6.44 1.99 -17.24
N THR A 98 5.81 2.96 -17.88
CA THR A 98 4.47 2.77 -18.44
C THR A 98 4.57 1.72 -19.54
N THR A 99 4.09 0.50 -19.25
CA THR A 99 3.87 -0.49 -20.30
C THR A 99 2.76 0.06 -21.19
N LYS A 100 3.13 0.69 -22.31
CA LYS A 100 2.18 1.04 -23.36
C LYS A 100 1.37 -0.21 -23.69
N SER A 101 0.06 -0.13 -23.44
CA SER A 101 -0.90 -1.11 -23.95
C SER A 101 -0.73 -1.17 -25.47
N SER A 102 -0.09 -2.22 -25.96
CA SER A 102 -0.12 -2.57 -27.38
C SER A 102 -1.55 -2.98 -27.72
N ASN A 103 -2.39 -2.00 -28.04
CA ASN A 103 -3.63 -2.23 -28.76
C ASN A 103 -3.27 -2.82 -30.13
N ASN A 104 -3.21 -4.15 -30.23
CA ASN A 104 -3.27 -4.79 -31.53
C ASN A 104 -4.75 -4.97 -31.90
N LYS A 105 -5.20 -4.08 -32.78
CA LYS A 105 -6.32 -4.31 -33.68
C LYS A 105 -6.03 -5.58 -34.50
N THR A 106 -6.94 -6.54 -34.44
CA THR A 106 -7.29 -7.46 -35.55
C THR A 106 -8.76 -7.78 -35.40
#